data_AF-A0A4R0YZ84-F1
#
_entry.id   AF-A0A4R0YZ84-F1
#
_cell.length_a   1.000
_cell.length_b   1.000
_cell.length_c   1.000
_cell.angle_alpha   90.00
_cell.angle_beta   90.00
_cell.angle_gamma   90.00
#
_symmetry.space_group_name_H-M   'P 1'
#
loop_
_entity.id
_entity.type
_entity.pdbx_description
1 polymer ?
#
loop_
_entity_poly.entity_id
_entity_poly.type
_entity_poly.pdbx_seq_one_letter_code
_entity_poly.pdbx_strand_id
1 'polypeptide(L)'
;MTYTCPVCGFDELDEPAYNEFNDPSFEICSCCRFQFGDDDDVEIEEGLFMQREETHAMYRQAWIAKGTPIFMPEYYPKQFQLDGAVTKEHLIEQLKNIRIFEDQ
;
A
#
# COMPACT_ATOMS: atom_id res chain seq x y z
N MET A 1 -8.39 15.03 -6.95
CA MET A 1 -6.98 14.69 -6.73
C MET A 1 -7.00 13.31 -6.12
N THR A 2 -6.08 12.45 -6.50
CA THR A 2 -5.95 11.11 -5.90
C THR A 2 -4.66 11.06 -5.10
N TYR A 3 -4.56 10.10 -4.19
CA TYR A 3 -3.43 9.94 -3.30
C TYR A 3 -2.74 8.60 -3.50
N THR A 4 -1.45 8.55 -3.15
CA THR A 4 -0.63 7.35 -3.31
C THR A 4 -0.57 6.54 -2.02
N CYS A 5 -0.89 5.26 -2.12
CA CYS A 5 -0.69 4.28 -1.07
C CYS A 5 0.82 4.12 -0.80
N PRO A 6 1.33 4.44 0.40
CA PRO A 6 2.74 4.30 0.72
C PRO A 6 3.20 2.82 0.78
N VAL A 7 2.25 1.88 0.89
CA VAL A 7 2.55 0.44 0.94
C VAL A 7 2.76 -0.14 -0.45
N CYS A 8 1.83 0.04 -1.38
CA CYS A 8 1.91 -0.63 -2.68
C CYS A 8 2.13 0.31 -3.87
N GLY A 9 2.03 1.63 -3.67
CA GLY A 9 2.21 2.64 -4.70
C GLY A 9 1.03 2.86 -5.64
N PHE A 10 -0.12 2.22 -5.37
CA PHE A 10 -1.39 2.55 -6.02
C PHE A 10 -1.74 4.02 -5.79
N ASP A 11 -2.05 4.77 -6.84
CA ASP A 11 -2.17 6.23 -6.85
C ASP A 11 -3.60 6.74 -7.03
N GLU A 12 -4.58 5.88 -6.83
CA GLU A 12 -6.02 6.21 -6.87
C GLU A 12 -6.70 6.05 -5.49
N LEU A 13 -6.00 6.33 -4.38
CA LEU A 13 -6.67 6.46 -3.08
C LEU A 13 -7.60 7.68 -3.05
N ASP A 14 -8.72 7.56 -2.33
CA ASP A 14 -9.72 8.61 -2.16
C ASP A 14 -9.25 9.69 -1.17
N GLU A 15 -8.49 9.30 -0.14
CA GLU A 15 -7.94 10.16 0.90
C GLU A 15 -6.41 9.98 1.02
N PRO A 16 -5.67 11.00 1.51
CA PRO A 16 -4.26 10.81 1.82
C PRO A 16 -4.14 9.78 2.94
N ALA A 17 -3.20 8.84 2.83
CA ALA A 17 -2.94 7.85 3.88
C ALA A 17 -2.80 8.50 5.28
N TYR A 18 -2.15 9.67 5.32
CA TYR A 18 -2.04 10.52 6.50
C TYR A 18 -2.18 11.99 6.12
N ASN A 19 -2.90 12.76 6.94
CA ASN A 19 -3.12 14.19 6.71
C ASN A 19 -1.90 15.05 7.11
N GLU A 20 -2.02 16.37 7.01
CA GLU A 20 -0.97 17.33 7.37
C GLU A 20 -0.59 17.35 8.87
N PHE A 21 -1.46 16.79 9.73
CA PHE A 21 -1.24 16.60 11.17
C PHE A 21 -0.74 15.20 11.52
N ASN A 22 -0.48 14.37 10.50
CA ASN A 22 -0.04 12.98 10.62
C ASN A 22 -1.13 12.00 11.12
N ASP A 23 -2.39 12.41 11.15
CA ASP A 23 -3.51 11.52 11.49
C ASP A 23 -3.83 10.58 10.30
N PRO A 24 -4.14 9.31 10.55
CA PRO A 24 -4.50 8.34 9.51
C PRO A 24 -5.88 8.61 8.91
N SER A 25 -6.08 8.23 7.65
CA SER A 25 -7.40 8.30 6.99
C SER A 25 -8.36 7.18 7.38
N PHE A 26 -7.87 6.05 7.89
CA PHE A 26 -8.64 4.81 8.03
C PHE A 26 -9.15 4.24 6.71
N GLU A 27 -8.72 4.78 5.57
CA GLU A 27 -8.99 4.21 4.25
C GLU A 27 -8.30 2.85 4.12
N ILE A 28 -8.98 1.93 3.45
CA ILE A 28 -8.45 0.61 3.10
C ILE A 28 -8.03 0.65 1.63
N CYS A 29 -6.74 0.45 1.36
CA CYS A 29 -6.24 0.44 -0.01
C CYS A 29 -6.90 -0.68 -0.84
N SER A 30 -7.62 -0.31 -1.91
CA SER A 30 -8.28 -1.27 -2.83
C SER A 30 -7.30 -2.20 -3.55
N CYS A 31 -6.03 -1.81 -3.66
CA CYS A 31 -4.97 -2.64 -4.22
C CYS A 31 -4.43 -3.64 -3.18
N CYS A 32 -3.76 -3.18 -2.13
CA CYS A 32 -2.99 -4.07 -1.23
C CYS A 32 -3.67 -4.43 0.09
N ARG A 33 -4.91 -3.99 0.33
CA ARG A 33 -5.70 -4.19 1.56
C ARG A 33 -5.23 -3.41 2.79
N PHE A 34 -4.08 -2.73 2.75
CA PHE A 34 -3.57 -2.03 3.92
C PHE A 34 -4.55 -0.95 4.41
N GLN A 35 -4.89 -0.97 5.69
CA GLN A 35 -5.72 0.03 6.36
C GLN A 35 -4.86 0.98 7.20
N PHE A 36 -4.87 2.27 6.86
CA PHE A 36 -4.06 3.28 7.54
C PHE A 36 -4.63 3.60 8.93
N GLY A 37 -3.80 3.59 9.97
CA GLY A 37 -4.21 3.78 11.37
C GLY A 37 -4.65 2.51 12.09
N ASP A 38 -4.64 1.35 11.42
CA ASP A 38 -4.96 0.04 12.02
C ASP A 38 -3.83 -0.96 11.71
N ASP A 39 -3.54 -1.21 10.43
CA ASP A 39 -2.49 -2.15 10.04
C ASP A 39 -1.06 -1.63 10.35
N ASP A 40 -0.87 -0.32 10.54
CA ASP A 40 0.39 0.30 11.01
C ASP A 40 0.50 0.45 12.53
N ASP A 41 -0.53 0.11 13.31
CA ASP A 41 -0.52 0.17 14.78
C ASP A 41 0.02 -1.14 15.39
N VAL A 42 1.26 -1.50 15.01
CA VAL A 42 1.89 -2.77 15.38
C VAL A 42 2.69 -2.61 16.68
N GLU A 43 2.11 -3.05 17.79
CA GLU A 43 2.79 -3.14 19.08
C GLU A 43 3.81 -4.30 19.06
N ILE A 44 5.09 -4.00 19.29
CA ILE A 44 6.19 -4.97 19.35
C ILE A 44 6.54 -5.39 20.78
N GLU A 45 6.39 -4.47 21.72
CA GLU A 45 6.51 -4.67 23.17
C GLU A 45 5.51 -3.74 23.87
N GLU A 46 5.24 -3.94 25.17
CA GLU A 46 4.26 -3.14 25.90
C GLU A 46 4.51 -1.62 25.77
N GLY A 47 3.61 -0.92 25.10
CA GLY A 47 3.69 0.52 24.83
C GLY A 47 4.73 0.93 23.78
N LEU A 48 5.36 -0.03 23.10
CA LEU A 48 6.34 0.19 22.04
C LEU A 48 5.79 -0.30 20.70
N PHE A 49 5.71 0.63 19.75
CA PHE A 49 5.15 0.38 18.42
C PHE A 49 6.25 0.39 17.37
N MET A 50 6.10 -0.46 16.35
CA MET A 50 6.93 -0.45 15.14
C MET A 50 6.82 0.90 14.43
N GLN A 51 7.91 1.38 13.82
CA GLN A 51 7.81 2.59 13.01
C GLN A 51 6.92 2.32 11.80
N ARG A 52 6.06 3.30 11.47
CA ARG A 52 5.10 3.19 10.38
C ARG A 52 5.75 2.76 9.06
N GLU A 53 6.88 3.36 8.72
CA GLU A 53 7.61 3.06 7.48
C GLU A 53 8.13 1.62 7.45
N GLU A 54 8.53 1.08 8.60
CA GLU A 54 8.94 -0.32 8.76
C GLU A 54 7.74 -1.25 8.59
N THR A 55 6.60 -0.92 9.19
CA THR A 55 5.35 -1.68 9.02
C THR A 55 4.90 -1.67 7.56
N HIS A 56 4.92 -0.52 6.88
CA HIS A 56 4.60 -0.41 5.46
C HIS A 56 5.52 -1.28 4.60
N ALA A 57 6.82 -1.24 4.87
CA ALA A 57 7.79 -2.07 4.16
C ALA A 57 7.53 -3.57 4.38
N MET A 58 7.27 -3.98 5.62
CA MET A 58 6.94 -5.37 5.98
C MET A 58 5.69 -5.86 5.23
N TYR A 59 4.60 -5.09 5.27
CA TYR A 59 3.36 -5.43 4.57
C TYR A 59 3.54 -5.48 3.05
N ARG A 60 4.29 -4.54 2.47
CA ARG A 60 4.63 -4.55 1.04
C ARG A 60 5.35 -5.84 0.66
N GLN A 61 6.37 -6.24 1.41
CA GLN A 61 7.11 -7.47 1.12
C GLN A 61 6.22 -8.71 1.24
N ALA A 62 5.36 -8.76 2.25
CA ALA A 62 4.39 -9.85 2.41
C ALA A 62 3.37 -9.90 1.26
N TRP A 63 2.89 -8.75 0.78
CA TRP A 63 1.98 -8.63 -0.36
C TRP A 63 2.65 -9.05 -1.67
N ILE A 64 3.89 -8.63 -1.92
CA ILE A 64 4.69 -9.05 -3.08
C ILE A 64 4.95 -10.56 -3.05
N ALA A 65 5.34 -11.11 -1.90
CA ALA A 65 5.60 -12.54 -1.73
C ALA A 65 4.35 -13.42 -1.99
N LYS A 66 3.15 -12.87 -1.77
CA LYS A 66 1.86 -13.51 -2.08
C LYS A 66 1.44 -13.39 -3.55
N GLY A 67 2.26 -12.78 -4.40
CA GLY A 67 1.95 -12.57 -5.81
C GLY A 67 1.07 -11.36 -6.08
N THR A 68 1.11 -10.34 -5.22
CA THR A 68 0.40 -9.06 -5.40
C THR A 68 -1.10 -9.18 -5.68
N PRO A 69 -1.86 -9.92 -4.85
CA PRO A 69 -3.31 -10.01 -5.01
C PRO A 69 -3.97 -8.64 -4.84
N ILE A 70 -4.98 -8.36 -5.67
CA ILE A 70 -5.79 -7.13 -5.57
C ILE A 70 -6.91 -7.36 -4.57
N PHE A 71 -7.09 -6.44 -3.62
CA PHE A 71 -8.07 -6.58 -2.56
C PHE A 71 -9.52 -6.35 -3.02
N MET A 72 -9.76 -5.27 -3.76
CA MET A 72 -11.08 -4.95 -4.31
C MET A 72 -10.98 -4.74 -5.83
N PRO A 73 -11.00 -5.83 -6.63
CA PRO A 73 -10.84 -5.77 -8.08
C PRO A 73 -11.82 -4.84 -8.80
N GLU A 74 -13.00 -4.59 -8.23
CA GLU A 74 -14.01 -3.66 -8.75
C GLU A 74 -13.59 -2.19 -8.68
N TYR A 75 -12.68 -1.84 -7.76
CA TYR A 75 -12.13 -0.48 -7.56
C TYR A 75 -10.70 -0.34 -8.08
N TYR A 76 -10.21 -1.33 -8.84
CA TYR A 76 -8.87 -1.33 -9.40
C TYR A 76 -8.92 -1.34 -10.94
N PRO A 77 -8.04 -0.64 -11.67
CA PRO A 77 -8.15 -0.56 -13.13
C PRO A 77 -8.02 -1.93 -13.81
N LYS A 78 -9.07 -2.36 -14.54
CA LYS A 78 -9.18 -3.72 -15.11
C LYS A 78 -8.04 -4.10 -16.04
N GLN A 79 -7.46 -3.14 -16.76
CA GLN A 79 -6.34 -3.36 -17.67
C GLN A 79 -5.03 -3.74 -16.96
N PHE A 80 -4.94 -3.48 -15.65
CA PHE A 80 -3.76 -3.81 -14.83
C PHE A 80 -4.01 -5.06 -13.96
N GLN A 81 -5.08 -5.81 -14.24
CA GLN A 81 -5.41 -7.05 -13.55
C GLN A 81 -5.05 -8.26 -14.41
N LEU A 82 -4.36 -9.23 -13.81
CA LEU A 82 -4.12 -10.55 -14.39
C LEU A 82 -4.37 -11.60 -13.30
N ASP A 83 -5.36 -12.47 -13.52
CA ASP A 83 -5.74 -13.55 -12.59
C ASP A 83 -5.96 -13.07 -11.14
N GLY A 84 -6.52 -11.87 -10.96
CA GLY A 84 -6.79 -11.27 -9.64
C GLY A 84 -5.60 -10.61 -8.96
N ALA A 85 -4.47 -10.48 -9.65
CA ALA A 85 -3.26 -9.80 -9.20
C ALA A 85 -2.90 -8.61 -10.09
N VAL A 86 -2.03 -7.74 -9.57
CA VAL A 86 -1.45 -6.63 -10.34
C VAL A 86 -0.53 -7.20 -11.43
N THR A 87 -0.64 -6.69 -12.67
CA THR A 87 0.29 -7.08 -13.74
C THR A 87 1.73 -6.68 -13.39
N LYS A 88 2.72 -7.46 -13.85
CA LYS A 88 4.13 -7.20 -13.52
C LYS A 88 4.58 -5.82 -13.98
N GLU A 89 4.15 -5.41 -15.16
CA GLU A 89 4.50 -4.12 -15.75
C GLU A 89 3.94 -2.97 -14.91
N HIS A 90 2.70 -3.08 -14.46
CA HIS A 90 2.08 -2.03 -13.67
C HIS A 90 2.55 -2.03 -12.21
N LEU A 91 2.91 -3.19 -11.65
CA LEU A 91 3.54 -3.29 -10.34
C LEU A 91 4.83 -2.45 -10.27
N ILE A 92 5.63 -2.46 -11.34
CA ILE A 92 6.84 -1.64 -11.43
C ILE A 92 6.49 -0.15 -11.34
N GLU A 93 5.46 0.30 -12.06
CA GLU A 93 5.01 1.70 -12.04
C GLU A 93 4.48 2.10 -10.65
N GLN A 94 3.66 1.27 -10.01
CA GLN A 94 3.22 1.56 -8.64
C GLN A 94 4.42 1.72 -7.69
N LEU A 95 5.38 0.80 -7.71
CA LEU A 95 6.53 0.86 -6.81
C LEU A 95 7.48 2.03 -7.10
N LYS A 96 7.47 2.60 -8.31
CA LYS A 96 8.15 3.87 -8.61
C LYS A 96 7.46 5.06 -7.93
N ASN A 97 6.13 5.07 -7.81
CA ASN A 97 5.39 6.14 -7.12
C ASN A 97 5.85 6.33 -5.66
N ILE A 98 6.41 5.27 -5.07
CA ILE A 98 6.94 5.26 -3.70
C ILE A 98 8.47 5.08 -3.63
N ARG A 99 9.18 5.29 -4.74
CA ARG A 99 10.66 5.30 -4.82
C ARG A 99 11.34 4.02 -4.35
N ILE A 100 10.69 2.87 -4.54
CA ILE A 100 11.27 1.55 -4.21
C ILE A 100 12.12 0.99 -5.36
N PHE A 101 11.96 1.55 -6.56
CA PHE A 101 12.83 1.33 -7.71
C PHE A 101 13.58 2.61 -8.07
N GLU A 102 14.45 3.10 -7.17
CA GLU A 102 15.55 3.97 -7.54
C GLU A 102 16.83 3.12 -7.62
N ASP A 103 17.24 2.85 -8.86
CA ASP A 103 18.54 2.38 -9.38
C ASP A 103 19.33 1.29 -8.61
N GLN A 104 19.35 0.08 -9.18
CA GLN A 104 20.55 -0.78 -9.17
C GLN A 104 21.54 -0.30 -10.24
#